data_AF-A0A944Y5Y4-F1
#
_entry.id   AF-A0A944Y5Y4-F1
#
_cell.length_a   1.000
_cell.length_b   1.000
_cell.length_c   1.000
_cell.angle_alpha   90.00
_cell.angle_beta   90.00
_cell.angle_gamma   90.00
#
_symmetry.space_group_name_H-M   'P 1'
#
loop_
_entity.id
_entity.type
_entity.pdbx_description
1 polymer ?
#
loop_
_entity_poly.entity_id
_entity_poly.type
_entity_poly.pdbx_seq_one_letter_code
_entity_poly.pdbx_strand_id
1 'polypeptide(L)'
;REGQQRCRPAVFDELEQLVVWQGKKKQIVALEKGPWISRLKGQNPHGPQLGYQIQLTYREESLQIILSQECAETFLPERRYAYGEYSKNRRDNFRWDNFGQKIFIDRYLVSNRDLKVWSDLGLAPKAIQFDAGLPDNPALKLTKSQMLSYCAFRGKQLMQAHILDAASFHPMDIQNVRPKSSLRNPYPWTRKKGTFLNKALNDKGSLFKKEYCKKIFTSECGETALLGASVARSRSWMGMYQVLGGQLEAVRNAVQPKYNLKASSQHFDIHSAWHKIGKRAYWDGVGHTERNFGWKRGEVPSKYPLGVGFRCFRRLL
;
A
#
# COMPACT_ATOMS: atom_id res chain seq x y z
N ARG A 1 3.20 7.95 -24.91
CA ARG A 1 2.44 6.78 -24.41
C ARG A 1 3.45 5.64 -24.33
N GLU A 2 4.27 5.64 -23.29
CA GLU A 2 5.36 4.68 -23.12
C GLU A 2 5.04 3.75 -21.96
N GLY A 3 5.14 2.44 -22.25
CA GLY A 3 5.68 1.44 -21.33
C GLY A 3 5.20 1.44 -19.88
N GLN A 4 3.89 1.39 -19.61
CA GLN A 4 3.45 0.75 -18.37
C GLN A 4 3.53 -0.76 -18.59
N GLN A 5 4.75 -1.31 -18.46
CA GLN A 5 4.96 -2.75 -18.31
C GLN A 5 4.07 -3.19 -17.14
N ARG A 6 2.95 -3.84 -17.46
CA ARG A 6 2.07 -4.42 -16.46
C ARG A 6 2.88 -5.51 -15.80
N CYS A 7 3.29 -5.27 -14.58
CA CYS A 7 3.70 -6.30 -13.65
C CYS A 7 2.59 -7.34 -13.56
N ARG A 8 2.70 -8.41 -14.35
CA ARG A 8 1.81 -9.54 -14.29
C ARG A 8 2.39 -10.50 -13.25
N PRO A 9 1.58 -10.99 -12.30
CA PRO A 9 1.90 -12.18 -11.51
C PRO A 9 2.25 -13.39 -12.40
N ALA A 10 1.79 -13.34 -13.65
CA ALA A 10 2.08 -14.32 -14.69
C ALA A 10 3.53 -14.38 -15.15
N VAL A 11 4.51 -13.69 -14.54
CA VAL A 11 5.94 -13.93 -14.88
C VAL A 11 6.30 -15.40 -14.66
N PHE A 12 5.73 -16.06 -13.65
CA PHE A 12 5.92 -17.50 -13.48
C PHE A 12 5.22 -18.30 -14.58
N ASP A 13 3.96 -17.96 -14.91
CA ASP A 13 3.22 -18.64 -15.99
C ASP A 13 3.88 -18.41 -17.37
N GLU A 14 4.47 -17.23 -17.59
CA GLU A 14 5.22 -16.84 -18.78
C GLU A 14 6.59 -17.53 -18.82
N LEU A 15 7.26 -17.71 -17.66
CA LEU A 15 8.46 -18.52 -17.53
C LEU A 15 8.15 -20.01 -17.75
N GLU A 16 7.07 -20.54 -17.19
CA GLU A 16 6.58 -21.90 -17.46
C GLU A 16 6.28 -22.07 -18.95
N GLN A 17 5.61 -21.10 -19.59
CA GLN A 17 5.34 -21.12 -21.04
C GLN A 17 6.62 -21.04 -21.87
N LEU A 18 7.60 -20.21 -21.49
CA LEU A 18 8.92 -20.13 -22.13
C LEU A 18 9.68 -21.46 -21.99
N VAL A 19 9.64 -22.07 -20.80
CA VAL A 19 10.25 -23.37 -20.54
C VAL A 19 9.56 -24.47 -21.35
N VAL A 20 8.23 -24.48 -21.43
CA VAL A 20 7.48 -25.44 -22.27
C VAL A 20 7.81 -25.25 -23.75
N TRP A 21 7.93 -24.00 -24.22
CA TRP A 21 8.29 -23.69 -25.60
C TRP A 21 9.71 -24.13 -25.96
N GLN A 22 10.69 -23.91 -25.06
CA GLN A 22 12.07 -24.37 -25.23
C GLN A 22 12.25 -25.88 -24.98
N GLY A 23 11.42 -26.48 -24.12
CA GLY A 23 11.36 -27.92 -23.88
C GLY A 23 10.96 -28.69 -25.13
N LYS A 24 10.06 -28.13 -25.96
CA LYS A 24 9.77 -28.65 -27.31
C LYS A 24 10.97 -28.62 -28.26
N LYS A 25 11.99 -27.80 -27.97
CA LYS A 25 13.29 -27.78 -28.66
C LYS A 25 14.37 -28.63 -27.97
N LYS A 26 14.00 -29.47 -26.99
CA LYS A 26 14.88 -30.36 -26.19
C LYS A 26 16.01 -29.65 -25.44
N GLN A 27 15.78 -28.41 -25.04
CA GLN A 27 16.84 -27.54 -24.52
C GLN A 27 16.76 -27.35 -23.00
N ILE A 28 15.59 -27.03 -22.44
CA ILE A 28 15.39 -26.91 -20.99
C ILE A 28 14.80 -28.22 -20.44
N VAL A 29 15.37 -28.72 -19.35
CA VAL A 29 15.05 -30.04 -18.78
C VAL A 29 14.09 -29.91 -17.59
N ALA A 30 14.26 -28.89 -16.74
CA ALA A 30 13.40 -28.69 -15.57
C ALA A 30 13.35 -27.22 -15.12
N LEU A 31 12.22 -26.84 -14.52
CA LEU A 31 12.01 -25.59 -13.79
C LEU A 31 11.45 -25.96 -12.41
N GLU A 32 12.24 -25.80 -11.36
CA GLU A 32 11.83 -26.16 -10.00
C GLU A 32 11.54 -24.92 -9.16
N LYS A 33 10.38 -24.94 -8.49
CA LYS A 33 9.94 -23.91 -7.56
C LYS A 33 10.73 -24.05 -6.25
N GLY A 34 11.58 -23.08 -5.95
CA GLY A 34 12.31 -23.02 -4.70
C GLY A 34 11.55 -22.29 -3.58
N PRO A 35 12.11 -22.25 -2.36
CA PRO A 35 11.55 -21.48 -1.25
C PRO A 35 11.73 -19.97 -1.47
N TRP A 36 11.02 -19.18 -0.67
CA TRP A 36 11.41 -17.79 -0.45
C TRP A 36 12.76 -17.76 0.27
N ILE A 37 13.67 -16.92 -0.20
CA ILE A 37 14.97 -16.71 0.42
C ILE A 37 15.09 -15.25 0.87
N SER A 38 15.78 -15.04 1.99
CA SER A 38 16.08 -13.70 2.51
C SER A 38 17.58 -13.57 2.75
N ARG A 39 18.12 -12.38 2.48
CA ARG A 39 19.51 -12.03 2.80
C ARG A 39 19.83 -12.26 4.28
N LEU A 40 18.86 -12.08 5.18
CA LEU A 40 19.04 -12.28 6.61
C LEU A 40 19.23 -13.75 7.02
N LYS A 41 18.81 -14.69 6.17
CA LYS A 41 18.98 -16.14 6.37
C LYS A 41 20.05 -16.76 5.48
N GLY A 42 20.47 -16.07 4.42
CA GLY A 42 21.32 -16.61 3.36
C GLY A 42 22.79 -16.17 3.47
N GLN A 43 23.68 -17.02 2.92
CA GLN A 43 25.14 -16.82 2.88
C GLN A 43 25.63 -15.81 1.82
N ASN A 44 24.73 -15.17 1.05
CA ASN A 44 25.10 -14.24 -0.02
C ASN A 44 24.78 -12.78 0.37
N PRO A 45 25.77 -11.99 0.82
CA PRO A 45 25.56 -10.59 1.22
C PRO A 45 25.13 -9.68 0.05
N HIS A 46 25.33 -10.13 -1.19
CA HIS A 46 25.03 -9.37 -2.41
C HIS A 46 23.66 -9.72 -3.02
N GLY A 47 22.98 -10.79 -2.56
CA GLY A 47 21.66 -11.18 -3.03
C GLY A 47 20.54 -10.20 -2.61
N PRO A 48 19.35 -10.22 -3.24
CA PRO A 48 18.25 -9.33 -2.86
C PRO A 48 17.78 -9.59 -1.41
N GLN A 49 17.19 -8.57 -0.76
CA GLN A 49 16.70 -8.66 0.64
C GLN A 49 15.69 -9.79 0.84
N LEU A 50 14.80 -9.96 -0.13
CA LEU A 50 13.88 -11.08 -0.25
C LEU A 50 13.70 -11.39 -1.74
N GLY A 51 13.72 -12.66 -2.10
CA GLY A 51 13.43 -13.11 -3.44
C GLY A 51 12.82 -14.50 -3.47
N TYR A 52 12.16 -14.81 -4.58
CA TYR A 52 11.67 -16.15 -4.85
C TYR A 52 12.74 -16.91 -5.63
N GLN A 53 13.23 -18.01 -5.08
CA GLN A 53 14.24 -18.82 -5.74
C GLN A 53 13.60 -19.73 -6.77
N ILE A 54 14.21 -19.80 -7.93
CA ILE A 54 13.87 -20.72 -9.01
C ILE A 54 15.15 -21.44 -9.42
N GLN A 55 15.08 -22.76 -9.55
CA GLN A 55 16.16 -23.52 -10.17
C GLN A 55 15.79 -23.80 -11.63
N LEU A 56 16.64 -23.39 -12.55
CA LEU A 56 16.51 -23.68 -13.97
C LEU A 56 17.58 -24.69 -14.37
N THR A 57 17.17 -25.85 -14.88
CA THR A 57 18.10 -26.89 -15.34
C THR A 57 18.08 -26.95 -16.86
N TYR A 58 19.26 -26.73 -17.47
CA TYR A 58 19.48 -26.77 -18.91
C TYR A 58 20.61 -27.78 -19.20
N ARG A 59 20.28 -28.89 -19.86
CA ARG A 59 21.19 -30.04 -20.00
C ARG A 59 21.71 -30.50 -18.63
N GLU A 60 23.02 -30.53 -18.43
CA GLU A 60 23.69 -30.92 -17.18
C GLU A 60 24.03 -29.71 -16.29
N GLU A 61 23.67 -28.50 -16.71
CA GLU A 61 23.92 -27.28 -15.95
C GLU A 61 22.66 -26.84 -15.21
N SER A 62 22.88 -26.26 -14.02
CA SER A 62 21.80 -25.74 -13.19
C SER A 62 22.08 -24.29 -12.81
N LEU A 63 21.10 -23.43 -13.05
CA LEU A 63 21.15 -22.00 -12.79
C LEU A 63 20.13 -21.65 -11.71
N GLN A 64 20.61 -21.07 -10.61
CA GLN A 64 19.76 -20.52 -9.56
C GLN A 64 19.39 -19.08 -9.90
N ILE A 65 18.11 -18.82 -10.13
CA ILE A 65 17.55 -17.49 -10.42
C ILE A 65 16.81 -17.01 -9.18
N ILE A 66 17.00 -15.74 -8.81
CA ILE A 66 16.30 -15.12 -7.70
C ILE A 66 15.43 -13.98 -8.24
N LEU A 67 14.12 -14.14 -8.16
CA LEU A 67 13.17 -13.11 -8.60
C LEU A 67 12.92 -12.09 -7.48
N SER A 68 13.23 -10.82 -7.74
CA SER A 68 12.94 -9.70 -6.83
C SER A 68 11.47 -9.25 -6.96
N GLN A 69 10.86 -8.80 -5.85
CA GLN A 69 9.47 -8.31 -5.82
C GLN A 69 9.34 -6.82 -6.19
N GLU A 70 10.01 -6.36 -7.24
CA GLU A 70 10.03 -4.92 -7.59
C GLU A 70 8.67 -4.40 -8.09
N CYS A 71 7.84 -5.31 -8.61
CA CYS A 71 6.51 -5.01 -9.11
C CYS A 71 5.50 -4.51 -8.07
N ALA A 72 5.78 -4.73 -6.79
CA ALA A 72 4.96 -4.26 -5.69
C ALA A 72 5.21 -2.78 -5.36
N GLU A 73 6.19 -2.12 -5.97
CA GLU A 73 6.61 -0.76 -5.64
C GLU A 73 6.29 0.27 -6.73
N THR A 74 6.15 1.53 -6.35
CA THR A 74 6.09 2.69 -7.24
C THR A 74 7.11 3.73 -6.81
N PHE A 75 7.73 4.40 -7.78
CA PHE A 75 8.77 5.40 -7.55
C PHE A 75 8.17 6.78 -7.37
N LEU A 76 8.35 7.43 -6.22
CA LEU A 76 7.90 8.81 -6.00
C LEU A 76 8.87 9.80 -6.67
N PRO A 77 8.45 10.54 -7.71
CA PRO A 77 9.32 11.46 -8.43
C PRO A 77 9.88 12.55 -7.53
N GLU A 78 11.03 13.09 -7.88
CA GLU A 78 11.62 14.22 -7.17
C GLU A 78 10.82 15.50 -7.41
N ARG A 79 10.30 16.10 -6.33
CA ARG A 79 9.43 17.28 -6.38
C ARG A 79 9.28 17.93 -5.01
N ARG A 80 8.83 19.20 -4.99
CA ARG A 80 8.20 19.81 -3.80
C ARG A 80 6.75 19.34 -3.60
N TYR A 81 6.50 18.73 -2.45
CA TYR A 81 5.21 18.21 -2.03
C TYR A 81 4.63 19.01 -0.85
N ALA A 82 3.35 18.76 -0.59
CA ALA A 82 2.64 19.30 0.55
C ALA A 82 2.15 18.17 1.46
N TYR A 83 2.07 18.48 2.76
CA TYR A 83 1.60 17.58 3.79
C TYR A 83 0.24 18.03 4.34
N GLY A 84 -0.63 17.07 4.62
CA GLY A 84 -1.90 17.26 5.30
C GLY A 84 -2.96 18.01 4.48
N GLU A 85 -4.11 18.25 5.11
CA GLU A 85 -5.16 19.11 4.53
C GLU A 85 -4.69 20.56 4.39
N TYR A 86 -5.32 21.33 3.50
CA TYR A 86 -5.03 22.75 3.38
C TYR A 86 -5.50 23.52 4.63
N SER A 87 -4.60 24.28 5.25
CA SER A 87 -4.96 25.22 6.31
C SER A 87 -5.01 26.65 5.76
N LYS A 88 -5.97 27.46 6.22
CA LYS A 88 -5.99 28.91 5.93
C LYS A 88 -4.78 29.62 6.55
N ASN A 89 -4.28 29.12 7.68
CA ASN A 89 -3.08 29.63 8.30
C ASN A 89 -1.85 29.10 7.56
N ARG A 90 -1.07 30.01 6.97
CA ARG A 90 0.12 29.65 6.17
C ARG A 90 1.18 28.88 6.98
N ARG A 91 1.28 29.14 8.28
CA ARG A 91 2.27 28.48 9.16
C ARG A 91 2.02 26.98 9.31
N ASP A 92 0.76 26.55 9.16
CA ASP A 92 0.38 25.14 9.28
C ASP A 92 0.54 24.37 7.95
N ASN A 93 0.84 25.08 6.85
CA ASN A 93 0.99 24.47 5.54
C ASN A 93 2.41 23.94 5.32
N PHE A 94 2.77 22.87 6.02
CA PHE A 94 4.06 22.20 5.85
C PHE A 94 4.27 21.72 4.40
N ARG A 95 5.51 21.93 3.91
CA ARG A 95 5.99 21.51 2.60
C ARG A 95 7.37 20.90 2.75
N TRP A 96 7.70 19.99 1.85
CA TRP A 96 8.97 19.29 1.84
C TRP A 96 9.32 18.92 0.40
N ASP A 97 10.55 18.52 0.17
CA ASP A 97 10.97 17.94 -1.11
C ASP A 97 11.83 16.70 -0.89
N ASN A 98 11.94 15.92 -1.96
CA ASN A 98 12.75 14.73 -2.05
C ASN A 98 13.81 14.85 -3.16
N PHE A 99 14.34 16.05 -3.41
CA PHE A 99 15.41 16.19 -4.41
C PHE A 99 16.65 15.38 -4.00
N GLY A 100 17.25 14.69 -4.96
CA GLY A 100 18.37 13.78 -4.73
C GLY A 100 18.00 12.52 -3.94
N GLN A 101 16.72 12.18 -3.80
CA GLN A 101 16.27 11.01 -3.05
C GLN A 101 15.44 10.08 -3.93
N LYS A 102 15.85 8.82 -4.03
CA LYS A 102 15.06 7.80 -4.73
C LYS A 102 14.13 7.11 -3.75
N ILE A 103 12.85 7.46 -3.79
CA ILE A 103 11.85 6.92 -2.86
C ILE A 103 10.96 5.90 -3.59
N PHE A 104 10.90 4.68 -3.06
CA PHE A 104 10.04 3.60 -3.56
C PHE A 104 8.99 3.25 -2.51
N ILE A 105 7.73 3.13 -2.94
CA ILE A 105 6.57 2.97 -2.08
C ILE A 105 5.79 1.72 -2.47
N ASP A 106 5.37 0.92 -1.50
CA ASP A 106 4.47 -0.20 -1.77
C ASP A 106 3.13 0.26 -2.35
N ARG A 107 2.74 -0.33 -3.48
CA ARG A 107 1.48 -0.04 -4.18
C ARG A 107 0.27 -0.53 -3.39
N TYR A 108 0.43 -1.61 -2.64
CA TYR A 108 -0.61 -2.29 -1.88
C TYR A 108 -0.29 -2.25 -0.38
N LEU A 109 -1.29 -2.51 0.46
CA LEU A 109 -1.05 -2.82 1.86
C LEU A 109 -0.35 -4.19 1.96
N VAL A 110 0.44 -4.39 3.00
CA VAL A 110 1.06 -5.69 3.32
C VAL A 110 -0.05 -6.73 3.50
N SER A 111 0.08 -7.88 2.84
CA SER A 111 -0.93 -8.94 2.82
C SER A 111 -0.69 -10.03 3.88
N ASN A 112 -1.69 -10.89 4.13
CA ASN A 112 -1.51 -12.07 4.97
C ASN A 112 -0.47 -13.04 4.38
N ARG A 113 -0.36 -13.15 3.05
CA ARG A 113 0.68 -13.93 2.35
C ARG A 113 2.07 -13.40 2.68
N ASP A 114 2.24 -12.08 2.65
CA ASP A 114 3.51 -11.44 2.99
C ASP A 114 3.95 -11.75 4.43
N LEU A 115 3.00 -11.76 5.36
CA LEU A 115 3.26 -12.14 6.75
C LEU A 115 3.57 -13.63 6.91
N LYS A 116 2.87 -14.49 6.17
CA LYS A 116 3.14 -15.93 6.17
C LYS A 116 4.58 -16.19 5.72
N VAL A 117 5.04 -15.55 4.65
CA VAL A 117 6.44 -15.64 4.19
C VAL A 117 7.42 -15.19 5.27
N TRP A 118 7.14 -14.07 5.94
CA TRP A 118 7.97 -13.60 7.05
C TRP A 118 8.03 -14.60 8.21
N SER A 119 6.90 -15.25 8.51
CA SER A 119 6.77 -16.28 9.55
C SER A 119 7.45 -17.60 9.19
N ASP A 120 7.27 -18.09 7.97
CA ASP A 120 7.90 -19.32 7.47
C ASP A 120 9.42 -19.19 7.46
N LEU A 121 9.92 -17.96 7.25
CA LEU A 121 11.33 -17.62 7.39
C LEU A 121 11.78 -17.53 8.84
N GLY A 122 10.97 -17.80 9.86
CA GLY A 122 11.39 -17.84 11.26
C GLY A 122 11.97 -16.51 11.78
N LEU A 123 11.70 -15.40 11.08
CA LEU A 123 12.16 -14.05 11.42
C LEU A 123 11.04 -13.19 12.03
N ALA A 124 9.81 -13.71 12.01
CA ALA A 124 8.65 -13.08 12.59
C ALA A 124 8.62 -13.33 14.11
N PRO A 125 8.23 -12.33 14.94
CA PRO A 125 7.89 -12.55 16.33
C PRO A 125 6.88 -13.70 16.50
N LYS A 126 7.10 -14.57 17.51
CA LYS A 126 6.27 -15.78 17.75
C LYS A 126 4.77 -15.51 17.92
N ALA A 127 4.38 -14.29 18.29
CA ALA A 127 3.00 -13.91 18.62
C ALA A 127 2.28 -13.13 17.49
N ILE A 128 2.60 -13.37 16.22
CA ILE A 128 1.88 -12.72 15.11
C ILE A 128 0.60 -13.49 14.81
N GLN A 129 -0.53 -12.79 14.91
CA GLN A 129 -1.82 -13.28 14.44
C GLN A 129 -1.98 -12.93 12.96
N PHE A 130 -2.19 -13.94 12.13
CA PHE A 130 -2.59 -13.76 10.73
C PHE A 130 -4.02 -14.26 10.56
N ASP A 131 -4.76 -13.61 9.65
CA ASP A 131 -6.07 -14.12 9.23
C ASP A 131 -5.84 -15.17 8.15
N ALA A 132 -6.09 -16.44 8.48
CA ALA A 132 -5.85 -17.56 7.58
C ALA A 132 -6.84 -17.59 6.39
N GLY A 133 -7.93 -16.82 6.44
CA GLY A 133 -9.04 -16.94 5.49
C GLY A 133 -8.68 -16.53 4.06
N LEU A 134 -7.81 -15.53 3.87
CA LEU A 134 -7.52 -14.96 2.54
C LEU A 134 -6.08 -14.43 2.45
N PRO A 135 -5.15 -15.14 1.76
CA PRO A 135 -3.74 -14.76 1.68
C PRO A 135 -3.48 -13.37 1.09
N ASP A 136 -4.27 -12.97 0.08
CA ASP A 136 -4.08 -11.69 -0.62
C ASP A 136 -4.79 -10.50 0.06
N ASN A 137 -5.46 -10.75 1.19
CA ASN A 137 -6.07 -9.68 1.96
C ASN A 137 -5.03 -8.91 2.78
N PRO A 138 -5.27 -7.61 3.04
CA PRO A 138 -4.41 -6.83 3.93
C PRO A 138 -4.27 -7.49 5.30
N ALA A 139 -3.07 -7.44 5.86
CA ALA A 139 -2.81 -7.83 7.23
C ALA A 139 -3.23 -6.72 8.18
N LEU A 140 -4.24 -6.99 9.01
CA LEU A 140 -4.95 -5.95 9.78
C LEU A 140 -4.77 -6.02 11.30
N LYS A 141 -4.14 -7.08 11.82
CA LYS A 141 -4.12 -7.38 13.27
C LYS A 141 -2.75 -7.14 13.92
N LEU A 142 -1.85 -6.44 13.24
CA LEU A 142 -0.49 -6.20 13.76
C LEU A 142 -0.46 -4.98 14.66
N THR A 143 0.38 -5.03 15.68
CA THR A 143 0.76 -3.83 16.43
C THR A 143 1.69 -2.95 15.60
N LYS A 144 1.78 -1.67 15.92
CA LYS A 144 2.69 -0.73 15.24
C LYS A 144 4.16 -1.18 15.32
N SER A 145 4.54 -1.81 16.44
CA SER A 145 5.87 -2.40 16.60
C SER A 145 6.11 -3.56 15.62
N GLN A 146 5.14 -4.47 15.48
CA GLN A 146 5.22 -5.55 14.50
C GLN A 146 5.26 -5.04 13.05
N MET A 147 4.50 -3.99 12.73
CA MET A 147 4.53 -3.35 11.41
C MET A 147 5.92 -2.75 11.09
N LEU A 148 6.55 -2.10 12.08
CA LEU A 148 7.91 -1.58 11.95
C LEU A 148 8.91 -2.71 11.73
N SER A 149 8.84 -3.78 12.51
CA SER A 149 9.70 -4.96 12.37
C SER A 149 9.54 -5.64 11.01
N TYR A 150 8.31 -5.78 10.51
CA TYR A 150 8.07 -6.30 9.16
C TYR A 150 8.71 -5.43 8.09
N CYS A 151 8.50 -4.11 8.14
CA CYS A 151 9.09 -3.22 7.15
C CYS A 151 10.63 -3.27 7.20
N ALA A 152 11.22 -3.31 8.40
CA ALA A 152 12.67 -3.45 8.57
C ALA A 152 13.19 -4.78 8.00
N PHE A 153 12.48 -5.89 8.23
CA PHE A 153 12.77 -7.19 7.62
C PHE A 153 12.81 -7.12 6.09
N ARG A 154 11.92 -6.32 5.47
CA ARG A 154 11.91 -6.10 4.02
C ARG A 154 12.98 -5.12 3.53
N GLY A 155 13.86 -4.60 4.40
CA GLY A 155 14.81 -3.53 4.07
C GLY A 155 14.12 -2.17 3.81
N LYS A 156 12.97 -1.95 4.46
CA LYS A 156 12.09 -0.79 4.27
C LYS A 156 11.78 -0.12 5.61
N GLN A 157 10.99 0.94 5.55
CA GLN A 157 10.46 1.67 6.69
C GLN A 157 8.93 1.70 6.60
N LEU A 158 8.26 1.80 7.75
CA LEU A 158 6.82 2.05 7.79
C LEU A 158 6.49 3.39 7.12
N MET A 159 5.46 3.40 6.27
CA MET A 159 5.02 4.58 5.50
C MET A 159 5.01 5.86 6.34
N GLN A 160 5.65 6.92 5.83
CA GLN A 160 5.60 8.24 6.46
C GLN A 160 4.41 9.05 5.95
N ALA A 161 3.77 9.80 6.84
CA ALA A 161 2.56 10.56 6.53
C ALA A 161 2.74 11.50 5.33
N HIS A 162 3.83 12.27 5.29
CA HIS A 162 4.10 13.21 4.20
C HIS A 162 4.43 12.53 2.86
N ILE A 163 4.99 11.31 2.89
CA ILE A 163 5.23 10.49 1.70
C ILE A 163 3.91 9.94 1.15
N LEU A 164 3.03 9.43 2.03
CA LEU A 164 1.68 8.99 1.65
C LEU A 164 0.91 10.13 0.98
N ASP A 165 0.97 11.34 1.54
CA ASP A 165 0.32 12.54 0.97
C ASP A 165 0.89 12.89 -0.40
N ALA A 166 2.22 12.91 -0.55
CA ALA A 166 2.87 13.17 -1.83
C ALA A 166 2.42 12.19 -2.93
N ALA A 167 2.36 10.90 -2.59
CA ALA A 167 1.95 9.85 -3.52
C ALA A 167 0.43 9.77 -3.73
N SER A 168 -0.37 10.51 -2.96
CA SER A 168 -1.85 10.51 -3.04
C SER A 168 -2.42 11.78 -3.68
N PHE A 169 -1.89 12.96 -3.34
CA PHE A 169 -2.35 14.23 -3.89
C PHE A 169 -1.97 14.36 -5.36
N HIS A 170 -2.97 14.42 -6.23
CA HIS A 170 -2.74 14.56 -7.66
C HIS A 170 -2.05 15.92 -7.97
N PRO A 171 -0.82 15.93 -8.52
CA PRO A 171 -0.13 17.17 -8.86
C PRO A 171 -0.87 17.92 -9.97
N MET A 172 -0.80 19.26 -9.99
CA MET A 172 -1.42 20.10 -11.02
C MET A 172 -0.68 20.02 -12.36
N ASP A 173 0.64 20.13 -12.29
CA ASP A 173 1.53 20.00 -13.44
C ASP A 173 2.56 18.94 -13.09
N ILE A 174 2.51 17.79 -13.76
CA ILE A 174 3.42 16.67 -13.50
C ILE A 174 4.87 17.05 -13.86
N GLN A 175 5.06 17.92 -14.85
CA GLN A 175 6.39 18.31 -15.33
C GLN A 175 7.06 19.35 -14.43
N ASN A 176 6.28 20.20 -13.75
CA ASN A 176 6.84 21.16 -12.80
C ASN A 176 7.22 20.49 -11.47
N VAL A 177 8.52 20.17 -11.33
CA VAL A 177 9.11 19.58 -10.11
C VAL A 177 9.22 20.56 -8.94
N ARG A 178 9.17 21.88 -9.17
CA ARG A 178 9.28 22.93 -8.14
C ARG A 178 8.06 23.86 -8.13
N PRO A 179 6.84 23.34 -7.93
CA PRO A 179 5.65 24.19 -7.96
C PRO A 179 5.68 25.26 -6.84
N LYS A 180 5.29 26.49 -7.18
CA LYS A 180 5.12 27.58 -6.18
C LYS A 180 3.96 27.29 -5.23
N SER A 181 2.96 26.53 -5.67
CA SER A 181 1.81 26.09 -4.88
C SER A 181 1.45 24.63 -5.16
N SER A 182 1.24 23.84 -4.12
CA SER A 182 0.76 22.46 -4.23
C SER A 182 -0.73 22.42 -3.94
N LEU A 183 -1.52 22.00 -4.92
CA LEU A 183 -2.95 21.80 -4.74
C LEU A 183 -3.20 20.54 -3.92
N ARG A 184 -3.94 20.68 -2.81
CA ARG A 184 -4.28 19.58 -1.89
C ARG A 184 -5.71 19.11 -2.15
N ASN A 185 -5.94 18.46 -3.29
CA ASN A 185 -7.27 17.93 -3.60
C ASN A 185 -7.62 16.80 -2.64
N PRO A 186 -8.84 16.78 -2.07
CA PRO A 186 -9.21 15.76 -1.08
C PRO A 186 -9.32 14.35 -1.67
N TYR A 187 -9.30 14.20 -3.00
CA TYR A 187 -9.52 12.93 -3.70
C TYR A 187 -8.39 12.62 -4.69
N PRO A 188 -7.99 11.33 -4.82
CA PRO A 188 -6.76 10.97 -5.54
C PRO A 188 -6.91 10.98 -7.07
N TRP A 189 -8.13 10.84 -7.59
CA TRP A 189 -8.40 10.62 -9.02
C TRP A 189 -8.88 11.85 -9.78
N THR A 190 -8.96 13.03 -9.16
CA THR A 190 -9.52 14.22 -9.82
C THR A 190 -9.08 15.51 -9.17
N ARG A 191 -9.03 16.55 -10.00
CA ARG A 191 -8.76 17.94 -9.61
C ARG A 191 -10.03 18.80 -9.57
N LYS A 192 -11.14 18.28 -10.08
CA LYS A 192 -12.40 19.04 -10.21
C LYS A 192 -13.16 19.06 -8.88
N LYS A 193 -13.70 20.23 -8.53
CA LYS A 193 -14.75 20.36 -7.51
C LYS A 193 -16.04 19.71 -8.05
N GLY A 194 -16.82 19.04 -7.20
CA GLY A 194 -18.09 18.39 -7.62
C GLY A 194 -18.00 16.90 -7.99
N THR A 195 -17.05 16.18 -7.42
CA THR A 195 -17.00 14.70 -7.52
C THR A 195 -18.24 14.05 -6.89
N PHE A 196 -18.52 12.79 -7.23
CA PHE A 196 -19.61 12.04 -6.58
C PHE A 196 -19.49 12.05 -5.05
N LEU A 197 -18.26 11.96 -4.53
CA LEU A 197 -17.99 11.98 -3.10
C LEU A 197 -18.19 13.38 -2.51
N ASN A 198 -17.83 14.45 -3.23
CA ASN A 198 -18.16 15.81 -2.79
C ASN A 198 -19.66 16.04 -2.77
N LYS A 199 -20.40 15.49 -3.74
CA LYS A 199 -21.87 15.55 -3.74
C LYS A 199 -22.42 14.78 -2.54
N ALA A 200 -21.95 13.56 -2.30
CA ALA A 200 -22.35 12.75 -1.15
C ALA A 200 -22.10 13.45 0.18
N LEU A 201 -20.94 14.11 0.36
CA LEU A 201 -20.64 14.82 1.60
C LEU A 201 -21.52 16.06 1.84
N ASN A 202 -22.01 16.72 0.79
CA ASN A 202 -22.77 17.98 0.91
C ASN A 202 -24.29 17.78 0.77
N ASP A 203 -24.74 16.66 0.21
CA ASP A 203 -26.13 16.31 0.01
C ASP A 203 -26.44 14.96 0.67
N LYS A 204 -26.99 15.02 1.89
CA LYS A 204 -27.41 13.82 2.65
C LYS A 204 -28.56 13.06 2.00
N GLY A 205 -29.32 13.70 1.09
CA GLY A 205 -30.36 13.05 0.31
C GLY A 205 -29.82 12.28 -0.89
N SER A 206 -28.54 12.46 -1.23
CA SER A 206 -27.95 11.77 -2.38
C SER A 206 -27.87 10.26 -2.13
N LEU A 207 -28.50 9.50 -3.02
CA LEU A 207 -28.52 8.04 -2.92
C LEU A 207 -27.14 7.46 -3.24
N PHE A 208 -26.64 6.63 -2.33
CA PHE A 208 -25.44 5.83 -2.56
C PHE A 208 -25.63 4.92 -3.78
N LYS A 209 -24.65 4.92 -4.69
CA LYS A 209 -24.64 4.02 -5.86
C LYS A 209 -23.55 2.97 -5.67
N LYS A 210 -23.89 1.69 -5.87
CA LYS A 210 -22.94 0.56 -5.79
C LYS A 210 -21.71 0.73 -6.70
N GLU A 211 -21.83 1.48 -7.80
CA GLU A 211 -20.71 1.80 -8.69
C GLU A 211 -19.59 2.61 -8.02
N TYR A 212 -19.90 3.33 -6.94
CA TYR A 212 -18.92 4.09 -6.17
C TYR A 212 -17.89 3.19 -5.49
N CYS A 213 -18.24 1.93 -5.18
CA CYS A 213 -17.34 0.92 -4.62
C CYS A 213 -16.12 0.63 -5.51
N LYS A 214 -16.20 0.93 -6.81
CA LYS A 214 -15.05 0.83 -7.73
C LYS A 214 -14.00 1.92 -7.48
N LYS A 215 -14.36 3.02 -6.82
CA LYS A 215 -13.52 4.21 -6.58
C LYS A 215 -13.20 4.45 -5.11
N ILE A 216 -14.15 4.20 -4.22
CA ILE A 216 -13.93 4.32 -2.78
C ILE A 216 -14.68 3.20 -2.10
N PHE A 217 -14.01 2.57 -1.16
CA PHE A 217 -14.58 1.45 -0.43
C PHE A 217 -15.02 1.92 0.97
N THR A 218 -16.33 2.13 1.13
CA THR A 218 -17.02 2.64 2.33
C THR A 218 -17.92 1.56 2.93
N SER A 219 -18.60 1.84 4.05
CA SER A 219 -19.41 0.84 4.77
C SER A 219 -20.59 0.29 3.96
N GLU A 220 -21.12 1.06 3.01
CA GLU A 220 -22.21 0.67 2.10
C GLU A 220 -21.77 -0.35 1.05
N CYS A 221 -20.46 -0.50 0.82
CA CYS A 221 -19.94 -1.46 -0.14
C CYS A 221 -20.01 -2.92 0.34
N GLY A 222 -20.42 -3.17 1.59
CA GLY A 222 -20.70 -4.50 2.12
C GLY A 222 -19.50 -5.45 2.11
N GLU A 223 -19.76 -6.76 2.11
CA GLU A 223 -18.71 -7.80 2.12
C GLU A 223 -17.96 -7.95 0.78
N THR A 224 -18.38 -7.25 -0.27
CA THR A 224 -17.59 -7.13 -1.52
C THR A 224 -16.19 -6.54 -1.25
N ALA A 225 -15.97 -5.97 -0.05
CA ALA A 225 -14.70 -5.57 0.55
C ALA A 225 -13.62 -6.64 0.60
N LEU A 226 -14.04 -7.87 0.88
CA LEU A 226 -13.16 -8.94 1.31
C LEU A 226 -12.39 -9.55 0.15
N LEU A 227 -12.67 -9.14 -1.09
CA LEU A 227 -12.09 -9.68 -2.32
C LEU A 227 -10.69 -9.11 -2.65
N GLY A 228 -9.96 -8.63 -1.66
CA GLY A 228 -8.53 -8.28 -1.79
C GLY A 228 -8.22 -6.95 -2.49
N ALA A 229 -6.92 -6.63 -2.52
CA ALA A 229 -6.38 -5.39 -3.08
C ALA A 229 -6.66 -5.18 -4.59
N SER A 230 -7.11 -6.23 -5.28
CA SER A 230 -7.38 -6.27 -6.72
C SER A 230 -8.74 -5.69 -7.14
N VAL A 231 -9.73 -5.62 -6.23
CA VAL A 231 -11.10 -5.20 -6.59
C VAL A 231 -11.29 -3.68 -6.57
N ALA A 232 -10.58 -2.98 -5.68
CA ALA A 232 -10.61 -1.52 -5.67
C ALA A 232 -9.78 -0.97 -6.86
N ARG A 233 -10.45 -0.58 -7.95
CA ARG A 233 -9.82 0.05 -9.12
C ARG A 233 -9.27 1.46 -8.85
N SER A 234 -9.48 1.96 -7.62
CA SER A 234 -9.02 3.28 -7.21
C SER A 234 -7.51 3.32 -7.05
N ARG A 235 -6.88 4.10 -7.92
CA ARG A 235 -5.44 4.32 -7.94
C ARG A 235 -5.16 5.79 -7.71
N SER A 236 -4.12 6.08 -6.92
CA SER A 236 -3.53 7.41 -6.91
C SER A 236 -2.84 7.71 -8.24
N TRP A 237 -2.43 8.96 -8.43
CA TRP A 237 -1.63 9.36 -9.60
C TRP A 237 -0.31 8.58 -9.70
N MET A 238 0.19 8.05 -8.57
CA MET A 238 1.37 7.20 -8.49
C MET A 238 1.09 5.70 -8.68
N GLY A 239 -0.16 5.30 -8.84
CA GLY A 239 -0.54 3.89 -8.91
C GLY A 239 -0.58 3.17 -7.57
N MET A 240 -0.69 3.90 -6.45
CA MET A 240 -1.00 3.29 -5.15
C MET A 240 -2.49 2.95 -5.07
N TYR A 241 -2.81 1.80 -4.51
CA TYR A 241 -4.19 1.34 -4.33
C TYR A 241 -4.70 1.66 -2.93
N GLN A 242 -6.04 1.80 -2.84
CA GLN A 242 -6.76 1.99 -1.58
C GLN A 242 -6.25 3.17 -0.72
N VAL A 243 -5.74 4.22 -1.37
CA VAL A 243 -5.30 5.47 -0.72
C VAL A 243 -6.47 6.26 -0.12
N LEU A 244 -7.70 5.97 -0.57
CA LEU A 244 -8.94 6.51 -0.01
C LEU A 244 -9.99 5.38 0.08
N GLY A 245 -10.59 5.24 1.25
CA GLY A 245 -11.46 4.11 1.61
C GLY A 245 -10.65 2.83 1.90
N GLY A 246 -11.31 1.69 1.89
CA GLY A 246 -10.65 0.39 2.08
C GLY A 246 -10.37 0.12 3.56
N GLN A 247 -9.13 -0.16 3.91
CA GLN A 247 -8.74 -0.40 5.31
C GLN A 247 -8.15 0.86 5.94
N LEU A 248 -8.23 0.93 7.28
CA LEU A 248 -7.43 1.89 8.04
C LEU A 248 -5.95 1.63 7.76
N GLU A 249 -5.13 2.68 7.75
CA GLU A 249 -3.70 2.53 7.45
C GLU A 249 -2.83 3.29 8.44
N ALA A 250 -1.92 2.56 9.09
CA ALA A 250 -0.92 3.12 10.00
C ALA A 250 0.17 3.87 9.22
N VAL A 251 0.51 5.05 9.71
CA VAL A 251 1.64 5.85 9.20
C VAL A 251 2.52 6.35 10.33
N ARG A 252 3.80 6.54 10.07
CA ARG A 252 4.67 7.33 10.94
C ARG A 252 4.49 8.80 10.61
N ASN A 253 4.13 9.61 11.60
CA ASN A 253 3.94 11.05 11.42
C ASN A 253 4.89 11.85 12.30
N ALA A 254 6.04 12.24 11.75
CA ALA A 254 7.02 13.05 12.48
C ALA A 254 6.57 14.51 12.66
N VAL A 255 5.71 15.03 11.77
CA VAL A 255 5.24 16.42 11.82
C VAL A 255 4.17 16.57 12.90
N GLN A 256 3.24 15.62 12.99
CA GLN A 256 2.19 15.60 14.01
C GLN A 256 1.96 14.17 14.53
N PRO A 257 2.67 13.74 15.58
CA PRO A 257 2.66 12.35 16.05
C PRO A 257 1.28 11.79 16.41
N LYS A 258 0.36 12.64 16.88
CA LYS A 258 -1.03 12.25 17.20
C LYS A 258 -1.86 11.87 15.96
N TYR A 259 -1.44 12.24 14.76
CA TYR A 259 -2.17 11.97 13.52
C TYR A 259 -1.49 10.86 12.73
N ASN A 260 -1.48 9.65 13.28
CA ASN A 260 -0.73 8.50 12.76
C ASN A 260 -1.61 7.44 12.06
N LEU A 261 -2.86 7.77 11.75
CA LEU A 261 -3.80 6.87 11.09
C LEU A 261 -4.50 7.55 9.90
N LYS A 262 -4.40 6.96 8.70
CA LYS A 262 -5.30 7.31 7.58
C LYS A 262 -6.64 6.63 7.84
N ALA A 263 -7.63 7.43 8.25
CA ALA A 263 -8.91 6.94 8.75
C ALA A 263 -9.89 6.53 7.64
N SER A 264 -9.83 7.14 6.46
CA SER A 264 -10.75 6.82 5.36
C SER A 264 -10.76 5.31 5.06
N SER A 265 -11.85 4.62 5.39
CA SER A 265 -11.96 3.16 5.35
C SER A 265 -13.41 2.69 5.23
N GLN A 266 -13.62 1.38 5.11
CA GLN A 266 -14.91 0.69 5.09
C GLN A 266 -15.69 0.82 6.39
N HIS A 267 -15.06 1.29 7.45
CA HIS A 267 -15.73 1.47 8.73
C HIS A 267 -16.61 2.72 8.73
N PHE A 268 -16.44 3.62 7.77
CA PHE A 268 -17.16 4.87 7.68
C PHE A 268 -18.16 4.85 6.52
N ASP A 269 -19.34 5.45 6.73
CA ASP A 269 -20.31 5.74 5.67
C ASP A 269 -19.78 6.76 4.67
N ILE A 270 -20.38 6.79 3.49
CA ILE A 270 -19.99 7.66 2.37
C ILE A 270 -20.05 9.16 2.70
N HIS A 271 -20.85 9.56 3.70
CA HIS A 271 -21.00 10.93 4.16
C HIS A 271 -19.94 11.33 5.21
N SER A 272 -19.09 10.39 5.62
CA SER A 272 -18.07 10.64 6.63
C SER A 272 -17.02 11.64 6.16
N ALA A 273 -16.78 12.65 7.02
CA ALA A 273 -15.73 13.62 6.79
C ALA A 273 -14.31 13.02 6.81
N TRP A 274 -14.15 11.74 7.17
CA TRP A 274 -12.87 11.02 7.10
C TRP A 274 -12.45 10.66 5.68
N HIS A 275 -13.37 10.70 4.71
CA HIS A 275 -13.09 10.40 3.30
C HIS A 275 -12.37 11.54 2.57
N LYS A 276 -11.20 11.94 3.08
CA LYS A 276 -10.31 12.95 2.49
C LYS A 276 -8.84 12.54 2.62
N ILE A 277 -8.04 12.77 1.57
CA ILE A 277 -6.58 12.64 1.63
C ILE A 277 -6.01 13.70 2.57
N GLY A 278 -4.96 13.35 3.31
CA GLY A 278 -4.28 14.25 4.25
C GLY A 278 -4.98 14.36 5.60
N LYS A 279 -6.26 13.96 5.69
CA LYS A 279 -6.99 13.88 6.95
C LYS A 279 -6.64 12.60 7.70
N ARG A 280 -6.36 12.73 8.99
CA ARG A 280 -5.84 11.64 9.81
C ARG A 280 -6.45 11.62 11.20
N ALA A 281 -6.58 10.42 11.73
CA ALA A 281 -6.99 10.16 13.10
C ALA A 281 -5.77 9.68 13.92
N TYR A 282 -6.06 9.35 15.18
CA TYR A 282 -5.11 8.75 16.11
C TYR A 282 -5.37 7.25 16.26
N TRP A 283 -4.29 6.48 16.36
CA TRP A 283 -4.28 5.09 16.82
C TRP A 283 -3.09 4.88 17.75
N ASP A 284 -3.28 4.25 18.91
CA ASP A 284 -2.20 4.06 19.89
C ASP A 284 -1.10 3.09 19.44
N GLY A 285 -1.38 2.24 18.45
CA GLY A 285 -0.42 1.27 17.91
C GLY A 285 -0.40 -0.07 18.62
N VAL A 286 -1.31 -0.32 19.57
CA VAL A 286 -1.31 -1.52 20.41
C VAL A 286 -2.53 -2.40 20.12
N GLY A 287 -3.73 -1.85 20.23
CA GLY A 287 -4.97 -2.63 20.14
C GLY A 287 -5.84 -2.25 18.96
N HIS A 288 -6.88 -3.05 18.72
CA HIS A 288 -7.84 -2.88 17.62
C HIS A 288 -9.27 -2.71 18.15
N THR A 289 -9.42 -2.14 19.35
CA THR A 289 -10.73 -1.79 19.92
C THR A 289 -10.96 -0.28 19.79
N GLU A 290 -12.20 0.19 19.88
CA GLU A 290 -12.52 1.63 19.77
C GLU A 290 -11.68 2.52 20.72
N ARG A 291 -11.29 1.99 21.90
CA ARG A 291 -10.48 2.69 22.91
C ARG A 291 -9.07 3.02 22.43
N ASN A 292 -8.58 2.29 21.43
CA ASN A 292 -7.25 2.48 20.86
C ASN A 292 -7.21 3.60 19.82
N PHE A 293 -8.34 4.25 19.52
CA PHE A 293 -8.47 5.26 18.49
C PHE A 293 -8.98 6.59 19.04
N GLY A 294 -8.57 7.70 18.43
CA GLY A 294 -8.90 9.06 18.90
C GLY A 294 -10.12 9.69 18.25
N TRP A 295 -11.13 8.90 17.88
CA TRP A 295 -12.42 9.40 17.38
C TRP A 295 -13.48 9.41 18.49
N LYS A 296 -14.60 10.10 18.27
CA LYS A 296 -15.69 10.14 19.25
C LYS A 296 -16.42 8.79 19.30
N ARG A 297 -16.95 8.43 20.48
CA ARG A 297 -17.75 7.21 20.64
C ARG A 297 -18.95 7.26 19.71
N GLY A 298 -19.20 6.16 18.98
CA GLY A 298 -20.28 6.07 17.98
C GLY A 298 -19.97 6.70 16.62
N GLU A 299 -18.80 7.32 16.44
CA GLU A 299 -18.37 7.85 15.14
C GLU A 299 -18.00 6.74 14.15
N VAL A 300 -17.70 5.54 14.66
CA VAL A 300 -17.43 4.35 13.85
C VAL A 300 -18.56 3.33 14.02
N PRO A 301 -19.33 3.05 12.95
CA PRO A 301 -20.25 1.92 12.91
C PRO A 301 -19.56 0.60 13.32
N SER A 302 -20.11 -0.10 14.32
CA SER A 302 -19.59 -1.37 14.87
C SER A 302 -19.71 -2.57 13.92
N LYS A 303 -20.03 -2.35 12.64
CA LYS A 303 -20.41 -3.41 11.69
C LYS A 303 -19.25 -4.36 11.36
N TYR A 304 -18.01 -3.90 11.48
CA TYR A 304 -16.83 -4.68 11.13
C TYR A 304 -15.79 -4.60 12.24
N PRO A 305 -15.07 -5.69 12.56
CA PRO A 305 -13.92 -5.65 13.45
C PRO A 305 -12.92 -4.61 12.95
N LEU A 306 -12.49 -3.72 13.85
CA LEU A 306 -11.47 -2.74 13.52
C LEU A 306 -10.15 -3.45 13.21
N GLY A 307 -9.47 -2.96 12.19
CA GLY A 307 -8.22 -3.52 11.71
C GLY A 307 -7.39 -2.42 11.07
N VAL A 308 -6.09 -2.43 11.34
CA VAL A 308 -5.16 -1.42 10.82
C VAL A 308 -4.17 -2.10 9.90
N GLY A 309 -4.27 -1.79 8.62
CA GLY A 309 -3.28 -2.18 7.62
C GLY A 309 -2.08 -1.24 7.63
N PHE A 310 -1.07 -1.58 6.84
CA PHE A 310 0.11 -0.76 6.68
C PHE A 310 0.77 -1.04 5.34
N ARG A 311 1.63 -0.12 4.93
CA ARG A 311 2.51 -0.27 3.76
C ARG A 311 3.90 0.21 4.11
N CYS A 312 4.91 -0.28 3.40
CA CYS A 312 6.28 0.14 3.61
C CYS A 312 6.75 1.05 2.47
N PHE A 313 7.88 1.71 2.70
CA PHE A 313 8.61 2.45 1.68
C PHE A 313 10.11 2.32 1.94
N ARG A 314 10.94 2.54 0.92
CA ARG A 314 12.40 2.64 1.07
C ARG A 314 12.92 3.89 0.39
N ARG A 315 14.04 4.37 0.90
CA ARG A 315 14.81 5.49 0.33
C ARG A 315 16.19 4.95 -0.02
N LEU A 316 16.61 5.19 -1.26
CA LEU A 316 18.01 5.04 -1.66
C LEU A 316 18.61 6.44 -1.71
N LEU A 317 19.75 6.60 -1.05
CA LEU A 317 20.62 7.76 -1.18
C LEU A 317 21.51 7.57 -2.41
#